data_AF-A0AA97BA28-F1
#
_entry.id   AF-A0AA97BA28-F1
#
_cell.length_a   1.000
_cell.length_b   1.000
_cell.length_c   1.000
_cell.angle_alpha   90.00
_cell.angle_beta   90.00
_cell.angle_gamma   90.00
#
_symmetry.space_group_name_H-M   'P 1'
#
loop_
_entity.id
_entity.type
_entity.pdbx_description
1 polymer ?
#
loop_
_entity_poly.entity_id
_entity_poly.type
_entity_poly.pdbx_seq_one_letter_code
_entity_poly.pdbx_strand_id
1 'polypeptide(L)' 'MTLQDLLQAAQKLTWQEQIQLATRLLQWVEDKMQTQPNTQTLKERQPDLHPGVFVMADDFDAPLPDSFWLGEP' A
#
# COMPACT_ATOMS: atom_id res chain seq x y z
N MET A 1 -28.02 1.37 -14.72
CA MET A 1 -27.40 2.71 -14.79
C MET A 1 -25.91 2.53 -14.87
N THR A 2 -25.28 3.09 -15.89
CA THR A 2 -23.83 3.03 -16.08
C THR A 2 -23.15 4.19 -15.35
N LEU A 3 -21.83 4.10 -15.15
CA LEU A 3 -21.05 5.22 -14.59
C LEU A 3 -21.17 6.49 -15.45
N GLN A 4 -21.34 6.32 -16.76
CA GLN A 4 -21.55 7.42 -17.71
C GLN A 4 -22.87 8.14 -17.46
N ASP A 5 -23.96 7.42 -17.22
CA ASP A 5 -25.26 8.02 -16.90
C ASP A 5 -25.19 8.86 -15.61
N LEU A 6 -24.41 8.39 -14.63
CA LEU A 6 -24.23 9.03 -13.33
C LEU A 6 -23.40 10.33 -13.46
N LEU A 7 -22.34 10.29 -14.27
CA LEU A 7 -21.54 11.49 -14.58
C LEU A 7 -22.34 12.53 -15.37
N GLN A 8 -23.17 12.10 -16.33
CA GLN A 8 -24.05 13.00 -17.06
C GLN A 8 -25.13 13.61 -16.17
N ALA A 9 -25.67 12.85 -15.21
CA ALA A 9 -26.61 13.37 -14.23
C ALA A 9 -25.94 14.41 -13.30
N ALA A 10 -24.70 14.15 -12.88
CA ALA A 10 -23.95 15.08 -12.03
C ALA A 10 -23.64 16.42 -12.71
N GLN A 11 -23.41 16.41 -14.04
CA GLN A 11 -23.19 17.65 -14.81
C GLN A 11 -24.45 18.51 -14.98
N LYS A 12 -25.65 17.94 -14.84
CA LYS A 12 -26.92 18.67 -14.94
C LYS A 12 -27.31 19.39 -13.64
N LEU A 13 -26.63 19.08 -12.54
CA LEU A 13 -26.87 19.69 -11.24
C LEU A 13 -26.31 21.11 -11.15
N THR A 14 -26.89 21.92 -10.28
CA THR A 14 -26.35 23.23 -9.94
C THR A 14 -25.01 23.09 -9.20
N TRP A 15 -24.21 24.17 -9.20
CA TRP A 15 -22.91 24.19 -8.50
C TRP A 15 -23.01 23.84 -7.01
N GLN A 16 -24.09 24.27 -6.34
CA GLN A 16 -24.31 23.96 -4.92
C GLN A 16 -24.58 22.47 -4.69
N GLU A 17 -25.37 21.85 -5.54
CA GLU A 17 -25.67 20.42 -5.48
C GLU A 17 -24.44 19.57 -5.83
N GLN A 18 -23.61 20.03 -6.76
CA GLN A 18 -22.32 19.39 -7.08
C GLN A 18 -21.37 19.39 -5.88
N ILE A 19 -21.25 20.52 -5.18
CA ILE A 19 -20.42 20.61 -3.96
C ILE A 19 -20.95 19.68 -2.88
N GLN A 20 -22.26 19.67 -2.62
CA GLN A 20 -22.89 18.77 -1.65
C GLN A 20 -22.65 17.29 -1.97
N LEU A 21 -22.77 16.93 -3.25
CA LEU A 21 -22.53 15.56 -3.71
C LEU A 21 -21.05 15.18 -3.56
N ALA A 22 -20.12 16.08 -3.91
CA ALA A 22 -18.69 15.85 -3.75
C ALA A 22 -18.30 15.66 -2.27
N THR A 23 -18.84 16.49 -1.36
CA THR A 23 -18.60 16.34 0.08
C THR A 23 -19.12 15.01 0.61
N ARG A 24 -20.31 14.58 0.19
CA ARG A 24 -20.88 13.29 0.59
C ARG A 24 -20.06 12.11 0.06
N LEU A 25 -19.53 12.20 -1.16
CA LEU A 25 -18.66 11.17 -1.72
C LEU A 25 -17.34 11.06 -0.95
N LEU A 26 -16.74 12.19 -0.58
CA LEU A 26 -15.52 12.21 0.25
C LEU A 26 -15.74 11.53 1.60
N GLN A 27 -16.84 11.86 2.29
CA GLN A 27 -17.20 11.21 3.57
C GLN A 27 -17.42 9.70 3.41
N TRP A 28 -18.08 9.29 2.33
CA TRP A 28 -18.29 7.88 2.04
C TRP A 28 -16.97 7.14 1.77
N VAL A 29 -16.04 7.75 1.04
CA VAL A 29 -14.71 7.16 0.80
C VAL A 29 -13.94 7.02 2.12
N GLU A 30 -13.99 8.03 2.99
CA GLU A 30 -13.34 7.99 4.30
C GLU A 30 -13.87 6.85 5.17
N ASP A 31 -15.19 6.70 5.27
CA ASP A 31 -15.85 5.61 5.99
C ASP A 31 -15.49 4.23 5.41
N LYS A 32 -15.43 4.11 4.08
CA LYS A 32 -15.03 2.86 3.38
C LYS A 32 -13.55 2.54 3.50
N MET A 33 -12.69 3.53 3.64
CA MET A 33 -11.26 3.32 3.87
C MET A 33 -10.98 2.92 5.33
N GLN A 34 -11.69 3.49 6.31
CA GLN A 34 -11.58 3.08 7.72
C GLN A 34 -12.08 1.66 7.98
N THR A 35 -13.04 1.18 7.19
CA THR A 35 -13.63 -0.15 7.35
C THR A 35 -13.00 -1.21 6.45
N GLN A 36 -11.89 -0.94 5.75
CA GLN A 36 -11.09 -2.05 5.21
C GLN A 36 -10.56 -2.84 6.41
N PRO A 37 -11.03 -4.09 6.65
CA PRO A 37 -10.25 -4.96 7.51
C PRO A 37 -8.87 -4.99 6.87
N ASN A 38 -7.84 -4.75 7.66
CA ASN A 38 -6.48 -4.98 7.24
C ASN A 38 -6.33 -6.49 6.99
N THR A 39 -6.89 -7.00 5.91
CA THR A 39 -6.53 -8.26 5.29
C THR A 39 -5.30 -8.01 4.42
N GLN A 40 -4.31 -7.29 4.95
CA GLN A 40 -2.99 -7.88 4.93
C GLN A 40 -3.16 -9.22 5.65
N THR A 41 -3.53 -10.26 4.90
CA THR A 41 -3.24 -11.62 5.31
C THR A 41 -1.78 -11.53 5.72
N LEU A 42 -1.53 -11.61 7.02
CA LEU A 42 -0.20 -11.58 7.59
C LEU A 42 0.44 -12.81 6.95
N LYS A 43 1.10 -12.58 5.81
CA LYS A 43 1.44 -13.65 4.90
C LYS A 43 2.47 -14.43 5.69
N GLU A 44 2.06 -15.59 6.16
CA GLU A 44 2.89 -16.41 7.03
C GLU A 44 4.20 -16.59 6.29
N ARG A 45 5.32 -16.18 6.93
CA ARG A 45 6.62 -16.26 6.28
C ARG A 45 6.84 -17.73 5.96
N GLN A 46 6.88 -18.07 4.69
CA GLN A 46 7.16 -19.42 4.27
C GLN A 46 8.69 -19.62 4.33
N PRO A 47 9.21 -20.40 5.31
CA PRO A 47 10.61 -20.78 5.27
C PRO A 47 10.86 -21.63 4.02
N ASP A 48 12.13 -21.68 3.59
CA ASP A 48 12.59 -22.60 2.53
C ASP A 48 11.97 -22.37 1.14
N LEU A 49 11.71 -21.12 0.75
CA LEU A 49 11.24 -20.79 -0.61
C LEU A 49 12.29 -21.12 -1.69
N HIS A 50 13.57 -21.13 -1.31
CA HIS A 50 14.73 -21.33 -2.19
C HIS A 50 15.77 -22.26 -1.53
N PRO A 51 15.48 -23.57 -1.39
CA PRO A 51 16.39 -24.52 -0.78
C PRO A 51 17.72 -24.58 -1.55
N GLY A 52 18.85 -24.53 -0.83
CA GLY A 52 20.19 -24.67 -1.40
C GLY A 52 20.73 -23.45 -2.15
N VAL A 53 19.99 -22.34 -2.22
CA VAL A 53 20.46 -21.09 -2.84
C VAL A 53 21.29 -20.26 -1.85
N PHE A 54 20.96 -20.32 -0.57
CA PHE A 54 21.73 -19.65 0.47
C PHE A 54 22.94 -20.51 0.86
N VAL A 55 24.12 -20.10 0.41
CA VAL A 55 25.42 -20.59 0.89
C VAL A 55 26.03 -19.47 1.72
N MET A 56 26.14 -19.67 3.03
CA MET A 56 26.88 -18.77 3.90
C MET A 56 28.36 -18.92 3.59
N ALA A 57 29.06 -17.80 3.42
CA ALA A 57 30.52 -17.82 3.30
C ALA A 57 31.15 -18.22 4.64
N ASP A 58 32.33 -18.82 4.61
CA ASP A 58 33.04 -19.29 5.81
C ASP A 58 33.41 -18.15 6.78
N ASP A 59 33.40 -16.91 6.31
CA ASP A 59 33.70 -15.68 7.06
C ASP A 59 32.46 -14.87 7.44
N PHE A 60 31.25 -15.42 7.30
CA PHE A 60 30.02 -14.70 7.65
C PHE A 60 30.00 -14.18 9.09
N ASP A 61 30.56 -14.95 10.02
CA ASP A 61 30.66 -14.59 11.44
C ASP A 61 31.93 -13.79 11.79
N ALA A 62 32.78 -13.48 10.80
CA ALA A 62 33.97 -12.68 11.04
C ALA A 62 33.59 -11.23 11.41
N PRO A 63 34.34 -10.58 12.32
CA PRO A 63 34.09 -9.19 12.64
C PRO A 63 34.29 -8.32 11.39
N LEU A 64 33.29 -7.47 11.09
CA LEU A 64 33.38 -6.51 10.00
C LEU A 64 34.49 -5.49 10.29
N PRO A 65 35.29 -5.09 9.30
CA PRO A 65 36.36 -4.12 9.49
C PRO A 65 35.80 -2.74 9.85
N ASP A 66 36.58 -1.91 10.54
CA ASP A 66 36.17 -0.56 10.92
C ASP A 66 35.76 0.30 9.72
N SER A 67 36.41 0.10 8.56
CA SER A 67 36.05 0.79 7.31
C SER A 67 34.61 0.54 6.86
N PHE A 68 34.06 -0.66 7.12
CA PHE A 68 32.65 -0.97 6.84
C PHE A 68 31.71 -0.09 7.67
N TRP A 69 32.05 0.16 8.94
CA TRP A 69 31.26 1.00 9.84
C TRP A 69 31.47 2.49 9.60
N LEU A 70 32.68 2.89 9.22
CA LEU A 70 33.08 4.28 9.04
C LEU A 70 32.81 4.82 7.63
N GLY A 71 32.51 3.94 6.66
CA GLY A 71 32.21 4.32 5.27
C GLY A 71 33.42 4.89 4.53
N GLU A 72 34.62 4.43 4.89
CA GLU A 72 35.86 4.83 4.21
C GLU A 72 35.94 4.15 2.82
N PRO A 73 36.45 4.88 1.79
CA PRO A 73 36.49 4.40 0.40
C PRO A 73 37.46 3.24 0.15
#